data_AF-A0A7D9H2N2-F1
#
_entry.id   AF-A0A7D9H2N2-F1
#
_cell.length_a   1.000
_cell.length_b   1.000
_cell.length_c   1.000
_cell.angle_alpha   90.00
_cell.angle_beta   90.00
_cell.angle_gamma   90.00
#
_symmetry.space_group_name_H-M   'P 1'
#
loop_
_entity.id
_entity.type
_entity.pdbx_description
1 polymer ?
#
loop_
_entity_poly.entity_id
_entity_poly.type
_entity_poly.pdbx_seq_one_letter_code
_entity_poly.pdbx_strand_id
1 'polypeptide(L)'
;MKPAVTAGKAWFCTVLSAFGVLILSVIGALFYTNNEALVGSIDDPEDGKAVAKTIFGAVFIYLAFFVFCGSQLWIIKRQSKIHL
;
A
#
# COMPACT_ATOMS: atom_id res chain seq x y z
N MET A 1 -7.68 23.67 -8.75
CA MET A 1 -8.48 22.90 -7.75
C MET A 1 -7.73 22.97 -6.43
N LYS A 2 -8.40 23.38 -5.35
CA LYS A 2 -7.77 23.41 -4.02
C LYS A 2 -7.45 21.96 -3.59
N PRO A 3 -6.24 21.68 -3.08
CA PRO A 3 -5.92 20.35 -2.58
C PRO A 3 -6.75 20.05 -1.33
N ALA A 4 -7.32 18.84 -1.24
CA ALA A 4 -8.15 18.46 -0.11
C ALA A 4 -7.32 18.10 1.15
N VAL A 5 -6.02 17.80 0.99
CA VAL A 5 -5.10 17.57 2.11
C VAL A 5 -3.80 18.36 1.93
N THR A 6 -3.15 18.68 3.05
CA THR A 6 -1.85 19.37 3.07
C THR A 6 -0.74 18.53 2.46
N ALA A 7 0.23 19.18 1.80
CA ALA A 7 1.37 18.54 1.12
C ALA A 7 2.12 17.50 1.97
N GLY A 8 2.39 17.82 3.25
CA GLY A 8 3.09 16.90 4.15
C GLY A 8 2.33 15.60 4.43
N LYS A 9 1.00 15.68 4.61
CA LYS A 9 0.15 14.50 4.82
C LYS A 9 0.03 13.65 3.55
N ALA A 10 -0.12 14.30 2.39
CA ALA A 10 -0.18 13.61 1.11
C ALA A 10 1.14 12.87 0.79
N TRP A 11 2.28 13.49 1.11
CA TRP A 11 3.61 12.88 0.94
C TRP A 11 3.76 11.63 1.80
N PHE A 12 3.49 11.75 3.10
CA PHE A 12 3.56 10.62 4.02
C PHE A 12 2.63 9.48 3.60
N CYS A 13 1.37 9.78 3.27
CA CYS A 13 0.41 8.79 2.77
C CYS A 13 0.92 8.06 1.52
N THR A 14 1.50 8.78 0.56
CA THR A 14 1.99 8.20 -0.69
C THR A 14 3.17 7.27 -0.45
N VAL A 15 4.13 7.67 0.39
CA VAL A 15 5.28 6.85 0.73
C VAL A 15 4.84 5.59 1.48
N LEU A 16 4.01 5.73 2.51
CA LEU A 16 3.51 4.59 3.29
C LEU A 16 2.74 3.61 2.40
N SER A 17 1.89 4.13 1.50
CA SER A 17 1.13 3.29 0.58
C SER A 17 2.02 2.56 -0.43
N ALA A 18 3.10 3.20 -0.91
CA ALA A 18 4.07 2.54 -1.80
C ALA A 18 4.77 1.37 -1.10
N PHE A 19 5.25 1.58 0.13
CA PHE A 19 5.85 0.51 0.93
C PHE A 19 4.84 -0.58 1.27
N GLY A 20 3.59 -0.22 1.60
CA GLY A 20 2.52 -1.15 1.88
C GLY A 20 2.25 -2.09 0.69
N VAL A 21 2.13 -1.55 -0.53
CA VAL A 21 1.97 -2.37 -1.74
C VAL A 21 3.16 -3.31 -1.96
N LEU A 22 4.39 -2.81 -1.82
CA LEU A 22 5.60 -3.62 -2.04
C LEU A 22 5.72 -4.75 -1.01
N ILE A 23 5.59 -4.45 0.27
CA ILE A 23 5.77 -5.44 1.35
C ILE A 23 4.64 -6.48 1.32
N LEU A 24 3.38 -6.03 1.21
CA LEU A 24 2.24 -6.94 1.21
C LEU A 24 2.17 -7.82 -0.03
N SER A 25 2.64 -7.35 -1.19
CA SER A 25 2.70 -8.19 -2.39
C SER A 25 3.71 -9.33 -2.25
N VAL A 26 4.89 -9.07 -1.68
CA VAL A 26 5.90 -10.09 -1.39
C VAL A 26 5.38 -11.08 -0.35
N ILE A 27 4.83 -10.59 0.77
CA ILE A 27 4.30 -11.45 1.83
C ILE A 27 3.11 -12.29 1.34
N GLY A 28 2.20 -11.69 0.57
CA GLY A 28 1.05 -12.39 -0.02
C GLY A 28 1.48 -13.51 -0.97
N ALA A 29 2.53 -13.28 -1.78
CA ALA A 29 3.13 -14.32 -2.62
C ALA A 29 3.74 -15.44 -1.77
N LEU A 30 4.41 -15.10 -0.66
CA LEU A 30 5.06 -16.06 0.22
C LEU A 30 4.04 -16.97 0.94
N PHE A 31 2.92 -16.40 1.41
CA PHE A 31 1.77 -17.16 1.94
C PHE A 31 1.10 -18.03 0.88
N TYR A 32 1.02 -17.58 -0.38
CA TYR A 32 0.46 -18.38 -1.47
C TYR A 32 1.31 -19.62 -1.78
N THR A 33 2.63 -19.51 -1.66
CA THR A 33 3.57 -20.62 -1.84
C THR A 33 3.65 -21.57 -0.64
N ASN A 34 2.93 -21.30 0.47
CA ASN A 34 3.05 -22.04 1.74
C ASN A 34 4.51 -22.20 2.20
N ASN A 35 5.27 -21.11 2.16
CA ASN A 35 6.67 -21.14 2.58
C ASN A 35 6.78 -21.44 4.09
N GLU A 36 7.68 -22.34 4.49
CA GLU A 36 7.83 -22.74 5.89
C GLU A 36 8.16 -21.59 6.85
N ALA A 37 8.67 -20.46 6.33
CA ALA A 37 8.95 -19.27 7.14
C ALA A 37 7.70 -18.55 7.68
N LEU A 38 6.50 -18.82 7.13
CA LEU A 38 5.24 -18.15 7.50
C LEU A 38 4.10 -19.11 7.87
N VAL A 39 4.26 -20.40 7.56
CA VAL A 39 3.25 -21.46 7.78
C VAL A 39 3.89 -22.69 8.45
N GLY A 40 5.14 -22.58 8.92
CA GLY A 40 5.90 -23.71 9.43
C GLY A 40 5.81 -23.93 10.94
N SER A 41 5.32 -22.95 11.70
CA SER A 41 5.14 -23.08 13.15
C SER A 41 3.78 -23.67 13.51
N ILE A 42 3.71 -24.29 14.68
CA ILE A 42 2.46 -24.80 15.28
C ILE A 42 1.46 -23.69 15.63
N ASP A 43 1.94 -22.46 15.80
CA ASP A 43 1.10 -21.28 16.03
C ASP A 43 0.76 -20.52 14.72
N ASP A 44 1.29 -20.95 13.57
CA ASP A 44 1.04 -20.30 12.28
C ASP A 44 -0.28 -20.79 11.67
N PRO A 45 -0.96 -19.95 10.85
CA PRO A 45 -2.21 -20.33 10.22
C PRO A 45 -2.03 -21.49 9.24
N GLU A 46 -2.72 -22.63 9.45
CA GLU A 46 -2.69 -23.79 8.55
C GLU A 46 -3.08 -23.44 7.10
N ASP A 47 -3.99 -22.48 6.93
CA ASP A 47 -4.53 -22.06 5.64
C ASP A 47 -3.83 -20.81 5.08
N GLY A 48 -2.56 -20.95 4.67
CA GLY A 48 -1.77 -19.87 4.06
C GLY A 48 -2.45 -19.20 2.86
N LYS A 49 -3.25 -19.95 2.08
CA LYS A 49 -4.02 -19.40 0.94
C LYS A 49 -5.16 -18.47 1.37
N ALA A 50 -5.82 -18.73 2.50
CA ALA A 50 -6.87 -17.86 3.01
C ALA A 50 -6.28 -16.51 3.45
N VAL A 51 -5.12 -16.54 4.11
CA VAL A 51 -4.36 -15.35 4.53
C VAL A 51 -3.82 -14.60 3.30
N ALA A 52 -3.30 -15.30 2.30
CA ALA A 52 -2.88 -14.66 1.05
C ALA A 52 -4.01 -13.86 0.40
N LYS A 53 -5.24 -14.41 0.37
CA LYS A 53 -6.41 -13.73 -0.20
C LYS A 53 -6.74 -12.41 0.53
N THR A 54 -6.66 -12.38 1.86
CA THR A 54 -6.92 -11.15 2.62
C THR A 54 -5.81 -10.12 2.40
N ILE A 55 -4.55 -10.56 2.33
CA ILE A 55 -3.40 -9.71 2.01
C ILE A 55 -3.53 -9.09 0.62
N PHE A 56 -3.91 -9.87 -0.40
CA PHE A 56 -4.16 -9.31 -1.75
C PHE A 56 -5.30 -8.29 -1.75
N GLY A 57 -6.33 -8.47 -0.93
CA GLY A 57 -7.34 -7.44 -0.70
C GLY A 57 -6.75 -6.16 -0.11
N ALA A 58 -5.88 -6.27 0.88
CA ALA A 58 -5.19 -5.14 1.49
C ALA A 58 -4.26 -4.41 0.50
N VAL A 59 -3.54 -5.14 -0.36
CA VAL A 59 -2.73 -4.55 -1.44
C VAL A 59 -3.57 -3.62 -2.31
N PHE A 60 -4.77 -4.06 -2.69
CA PHE A 60 -5.68 -3.26 -3.53
C PHE A 60 -6.09 -1.95 -2.85
N ILE A 61 -6.34 -1.98 -1.54
CA ILE A 61 -6.67 -0.80 -0.74
C ILE A 61 -5.49 0.18 -0.69
N TYR A 62 -4.28 -0.31 -0.41
CA TYR A 62 -3.08 0.54 -0.42
C TYR A 62 -2.79 1.12 -1.81
N LEU A 63 -3.08 0.39 -2.88
CA LEU A 63 -2.96 0.88 -4.26
C LEU A 63 -3.93 2.05 -4.52
N ALA A 64 -5.18 1.93 -4.05
CA ALA A 64 -6.16 3.02 -4.13
C ALA A 64 -5.69 4.27 -3.37
N PHE A 65 -5.16 4.11 -2.15
CA PHE A 65 -4.57 5.22 -1.39
C PHE A 65 -3.35 5.82 -2.07
N PHE A 66 -2.49 5.01 -2.67
CA PHE A 66 -1.32 5.48 -3.42
C PHE A 66 -1.73 6.37 -4.60
N VAL A 67 -2.73 5.94 -5.38
CA VAL A 67 -3.25 6.73 -6.52
C VAL A 67 -3.90 8.03 -6.03
N PHE A 68 -4.73 7.95 -4.98
CA PHE A 68 -5.40 9.12 -4.43
C PHE A 68 -4.41 10.14 -3.87
N CYS A 69 -3.55 9.76 -2.92
CA CYS A 69 -2.57 10.65 -2.30
C CYS A 69 -1.52 11.15 -3.32
N GLY A 70 -1.13 10.30 -4.28
CA GLY A 70 -0.25 10.66 -5.39
C GLY A 70 -0.86 11.71 -6.33
N SER A 71 -2.16 11.58 -6.66
CA SER A 71 -2.87 12.59 -7.46
C SER A 71 -2.93 13.96 -6.75
N GLN A 72 -3.11 13.95 -5.42
CA GLN A 72 -3.12 15.18 -4.63
C GLN A 72 -1.75 15.85 -4.57
N LEU A 73 -0.67 15.07 -4.39
CA LEU A 73 0.69 15.59 -4.51
C LEU A 73 0.96 16.20 -5.88
N TRP A 74 0.50 15.55 -6.96
CA TRP A 74 0.69 16.04 -8.32
C TRP A 74 -0.01 17.39 -8.55
N ILE A 75 -1.25 17.53 -8.06
CA ILE A 75 -1.99 18.80 -8.12
C ILE A 75 -1.28 19.89 -7.31
N ILE A 76 -0.84 19.60 -6.08
CA ILE A 76 -0.09 20.55 -5.23
C ILE A 76 1.18 21.03 -5.94
N LYS A 77 1.94 20.08 -6.52
CA LYS A 77 3.20 20.38 -7.21
C LYS A 77 2.95 21.21 -8.48
N ARG A 78 1.82 21.02 -9.17
CA ARG A 78 1.40 21.89 -10.30
C ARG A 78 0.96 23.28 -9.83
N GLN A 79 0.13 23.40 -8.79
CA GLN A 79 -0.32 24.71 -8.28
C GLN A 79 0.84 25.57 -7.79
N SER A 80 1.83 24.97 -7.12
CA SER A 80 3.04 25.67 -6.69
C SER A 80 3.89 26.22 -7.85
N LYS A 81 3.80 25.64 -9.05
CA LYS A 81 4.48 26.14 -10.25
C LYS A 81 3.74 27.29 -10.95
N ILE A 82 2.43 27.40 -10.74
CA ILE A 82 1.57 28.42 -11.39
C ILE A 82 1.49 29.69 -10.52
N HIS A 83 1.85 29.60 -9.24
CA HIS A 83 1.92 30.72 -8.28
C HIS A 83 3.35 31.29 -8.11
N LEU A 84 4.22 31.06 -9.09
CA LEU A 84 5.53 31.72 -9.24
C LEU A 84 5.41 32.82 -10.30
#